data_AF-A0A3B9LWA3-F1
#
_entry.id   AF-A0A3B9LWA3-F1
#
_cell.length_a   1.000
_cell.length_b   1.000
_cell.length_c   1.000
_cell.angle_alpha   90.00
_cell.angle_beta   90.00
_cell.angle_gamma   90.00
#
_symmetry.space_group_name_H-M   'P 1'
#
loop_
_entity.id
_entity.type
_entity.pdbx_description
1 polymer ?
#
loop_
_entity_poly.entity_id
_entity_poly.type
_entity_poly.pdbx_seq_one_letter_code
_entity_poly.pdbx_strand_id
1 'polypeptide(L)'
;MSTHQAAPEAETHAWQTSYDQDTAQTAADHTYPQGQQADDNVPDEPEAVIGDFIDVEYTAAPRPTTTQTDTSQHASAAGFSMIELMIVVVILAVVAAIAIPSLIASRRAGYESTAKQKLAAIGQQQTAFKTLLGKRRYGSISELQAATAGGSPLLTANDTTVTGWTFSDEGTASTTAFGAKVIPATGNPATYSFYISEDQTLRR
;
A
#
# COMPACT_ATOMS: atom_id res chain seq x y z
N MET A 1 -32.87 -25.81 56.85
CA MET A 1 -33.21 -25.57 55.43
C MET A 1 -32.84 -24.12 55.14
N SER A 2 -31.84 -23.88 54.29
CA SER A 2 -31.39 -22.52 53.97
C SER A 2 -31.87 -22.17 52.57
N THR A 3 -32.59 -21.06 52.42
CA THR A 3 -33.14 -20.61 51.15
C THR A 3 -32.07 -19.93 50.31
N HIS A 4 -31.89 -20.37 49.06
CA HIS A 4 -31.24 -19.54 48.05
C HIS A 4 -32.09 -18.30 47.78
N GLN A 5 -31.44 -17.14 47.68
CA GLN A 5 -31.94 -16.02 46.89
C GLN A 5 -30.75 -15.42 46.15
N ALA A 6 -30.86 -15.36 44.82
CA ALA A 6 -29.83 -14.79 43.95
C ALA A 6 -29.91 -13.26 43.96
N ALA A 7 -28.76 -12.61 43.76
CA ALA A 7 -28.74 -11.20 43.37
C ALA A 7 -29.10 -11.10 41.86
N PRO A 8 -29.88 -10.10 41.44
CA PRO A 8 -30.17 -9.87 40.03
C PRO A 8 -28.94 -9.37 39.27
N GLU A 9 -28.97 -9.56 37.95
CA GLU A 9 -27.89 -9.24 37.01
C GLU A 9 -28.09 -7.86 36.35
N ALA A 10 -27.09 -7.46 35.54
CA ALA A 10 -27.11 -6.39 34.56
C ALA A 10 -27.27 -4.93 35.04
N GLU A 11 -26.17 -4.17 34.94
CA GLU A 11 -26.19 -2.95 34.14
C GLU A 11 -25.09 -3.03 33.07
N THR A 12 -25.41 -2.63 31.85
CA THR A 12 -24.51 -2.69 30.69
C THR A 12 -24.60 -1.40 29.88
N HIS A 13 -23.47 -1.02 29.27
CA HIS A 13 -23.31 0.06 28.28
C HIS A 13 -23.60 1.51 28.75
N ALA A 14 -22.62 2.40 28.57
CA ALA A 14 -22.74 3.56 27.65
C ALA A 14 -21.59 4.56 27.86
N TRP A 15 -20.42 4.31 27.24
CA TRP A 15 -19.53 5.43 26.92
C TRP A 15 -20.14 6.16 25.72
N GLN A 16 -20.87 7.23 26.00
CA GLN A 16 -21.61 8.00 25.01
C GLN A 16 -20.64 8.78 24.12
N THR A 17 -20.59 8.46 22.82
CA THR A 17 -20.10 9.40 21.81
C THR A 17 -21.28 10.22 21.32
N SER A 18 -21.35 11.48 21.73
CA SER A 18 -22.28 12.46 21.17
C SER A 18 -21.90 12.74 19.71
N TYR A 19 -22.70 12.24 18.79
CA TYR A 19 -22.77 12.79 17.43
C TYR A 19 -23.89 13.82 17.42
N ASP A 20 -23.54 15.08 17.19
CA ASP A 20 -24.52 16.15 17.00
C ASP A 20 -25.36 15.89 15.75
N GLN A 21 -26.66 16.07 15.87
CA GLN A 21 -27.58 16.03 14.74
C GLN A 21 -27.61 17.40 14.06
N ASP A 22 -27.00 17.51 12.88
CA ASP A 22 -27.41 18.51 11.89
C ASP A 22 -28.13 17.85 10.71
N THR A 23 -28.81 18.65 9.89
CA THR A 23 -30.17 18.34 9.47
C THR A 23 -30.32 18.03 7.98
N ALA A 24 -31.05 16.94 7.71
CA ALA A 24 -31.79 16.61 6.49
C ALA A 24 -31.39 17.33 5.18
N GLN A 25 -30.28 16.91 4.56
CA GLN A 25 -29.92 17.36 3.21
C GLN A 25 -30.83 16.74 2.15
N THR A 26 -31.93 17.43 1.85
CA THR A 26 -32.98 17.01 0.91
C THR A 26 -32.48 17.05 -0.54
N ALA A 27 -32.86 16.06 -1.34
CA ALA A 27 -32.41 15.93 -2.73
C ALA A 27 -33.06 16.97 -3.68
N ALA A 28 -32.26 17.52 -4.59
CA ALA A 28 -32.74 18.27 -5.74
C ALA A 28 -31.84 18.03 -6.98
N ASP A 29 -32.44 17.39 -7.98
CA ASP A 29 -32.28 17.56 -9.43
C ASP A 29 -31.02 18.29 -9.97
N HIS A 30 -30.33 17.66 -10.92
CA HIS A 30 -29.32 18.28 -11.79
C HIS A 30 -29.64 17.98 -13.27
N THR A 31 -30.59 18.73 -13.82
CA THR A 31 -30.96 18.69 -15.23
C THR A 31 -30.04 19.62 -16.06
N TYR A 32 -29.34 19.05 -17.06
CA TYR A 32 -28.55 19.80 -18.03
C TYR A 32 -29.40 20.28 -19.22
N PRO A 33 -29.42 21.58 -19.57
CA PRO A 33 -30.00 22.05 -20.82
C PRO A 33 -29.03 21.89 -22.01
N GLN A 34 -29.57 21.54 -23.19
CA GLN A 34 -28.85 21.65 -24.46
C GLN A 34 -28.80 23.11 -24.94
N GLY A 35 -27.80 23.45 -25.76
CA GLY A 35 -27.66 24.79 -26.36
C GLY A 35 -28.37 24.95 -27.72
N GLN A 36 -28.43 26.18 -28.20
CA GLN A 36 -28.87 26.56 -29.56
C GLN A 36 -27.95 27.66 -30.12
N GLN A 37 -27.87 27.76 -31.45
CA GLN A 37 -26.92 28.61 -32.20
C GLN A 37 -27.62 29.75 -32.94
N ALA A 38 -27.02 30.94 -32.91
CA ALA A 38 -27.10 32.08 -33.86
C ALA A 38 -26.20 33.21 -33.31
N ASP A 39 -25.59 34.12 -34.07
CA ASP A 39 -25.56 34.30 -35.53
C ASP A 39 -24.18 34.87 -35.96
N ASP A 40 -23.92 34.98 -37.26
CA ASP A 40 -22.64 35.46 -37.82
C ASP A 40 -22.45 36.99 -37.72
N ASN A 41 -21.18 37.46 -37.63
CA ASN A 41 -20.55 38.49 -38.50
C ASN A 41 -19.20 39.04 -37.97
N VAL A 42 -18.28 39.31 -38.91
CA VAL A 42 -17.06 40.14 -38.81
C VAL A 42 -16.90 40.79 -40.21
N PRO A 43 -16.93 42.13 -40.35
CA PRO A 43 -15.76 43.02 -40.15
C PRO A 43 -16.17 44.33 -39.41
N ASP A 44 -15.49 45.49 -39.37
CA ASP A 44 -14.32 46.08 -40.08
C ASP A 44 -13.42 46.88 -39.09
N GLU A 45 -12.23 47.32 -39.53
CA GLU A 45 -11.40 48.30 -38.80
C GLU A 45 -11.56 49.74 -39.35
N PRO A 46 -11.66 50.78 -38.50
CA PRO A 46 -11.59 52.19 -38.92
C PRO A 46 -10.15 52.74 -38.90
N GLU A 47 -9.82 53.53 -39.93
CA GLU A 47 -8.46 54.01 -40.24
C GLU A 47 -7.90 55.08 -39.27
N ALA A 48 -6.57 55.22 -39.25
CA ALA A 48 -5.88 56.25 -38.48
C ALA A 48 -5.93 57.64 -39.16
N VAL A 49 -6.18 58.69 -38.36
CA VAL A 49 -6.21 60.10 -38.81
C VAL A 49 -5.07 60.89 -38.13
N ILE A 50 -4.49 61.86 -38.87
CA ILE A 50 -3.21 62.52 -38.55
C ILE A 50 -3.42 63.99 -38.12
N GLY A 51 -2.61 64.47 -37.16
CA GLY A 51 -2.51 65.87 -36.70
C GLY A 51 -2.67 66.00 -35.17
N ASP A 52 -2.03 66.91 -34.46
CA ASP A 52 -1.02 67.92 -34.84
C ASP A 52 -0.07 68.21 -33.63
N PHE A 53 1.06 68.91 -33.83
CA PHE A 53 2.21 68.96 -32.90
C PHE A 53 2.03 69.76 -31.60
N ILE A 54 2.68 69.31 -30.51
CA ILE A 54 3.58 70.14 -29.67
C ILE A 54 4.73 69.24 -29.15
N ASP A 55 5.99 69.65 -29.38
CA ASP A 55 7.16 69.05 -28.76
C ASP A 55 7.38 69.56 -27.32
N VAL A 56 7.62 68.65 -26.37
CA VAL A 56 8.09 68.99 -25.02
C VAL A 56 9.44 68.34 -24.79
N GLU A 57 10.51 69.11 -24.97
CA GLU A 57 11.88 68.66 -24.74
C GLU A 57 12.14 68.46 -23.23
N TYR A 58 11.84 67.25 -22.74
CA TYR A 58 12.13 66.87 -21.37
C TYR A 58 13.63 66.63 -21.19
N THR A 59 14.33 67.68 -20.76
CA THR A 59 15.76 67.64 -20.43
C THR A 59 16.05 66.48 -19.46
N ALA A 60 16.86 65.52 -19.93
CA ALA A 60 17.10 64.28 -19.20
C ALA A 60 17.94 64.58 -17.94
N ALA A 61 17.40 64.22 -16.77
CA ALA A 61 18.11 64.37 -15.51
C ALA A 61 19.48 63.66 -15.53
N PRO A 62 20.51 64.18 -14.83
CA PRO A 62 21.84 63.57 -14.80
C PRO A 62 21.74 62.10 -14.40
N ARG A 63 22.19 61.21 -15.29
CA ARG A 63 22.16 59.76 -15.03
C ARG A 63 22.98 59.47 -13.77
N PRO A 64 22.44 58.71 -12.79
CA PRO A 64 23.23 58.32 -11.63
C PRO A 64 24.40 57.46 -12.11
N THR A 65 25.62 57.93 -11.87
CA THR A 65 26.84 57.17 -12.15
C THR A 65 26.96 56.05 -11.13
N THR A 66 26.21 54.97 -11.33
CA THR A 66 26.36 53.73 -10.57
C THR A 66 27.74 53.17 -10.89
N THR A 67 28.70 53.42 -9.99
CA THR A 67 30.00 52.74 -10.01
C THR A 67 29.75 51.27 -9.73
N GLN A 68 29.54 50.51 -10.80
CA GLN A 68 29.32 49.08 -10.77
C GLN A 68 30.62 48.40 -10.36
N THR A 69 30.78 48.18 -9.06
CA THR A 69 31.83 47.33 -8.50
C THR A 69 31.47 45.88 -8.83
N ASP A 70 31.82 45.43 -10.04
CA ASP A 70 31.69 44.04 -10.48
C ASP A 70 32.67 43.13 -9.73
N THR A 71 32.41 42.92 -8.44
CA THR A 71 32.85 41.72 -7.73
C THR A 71 31.97 40.55 -8.16
N SER A 72 32.12 40.16 -9.43
CA SER A 72 31.62 38.90 -9.97
C SER A 72 32.33 37.74 -9.28
N GLN A 73 31.84 37.36 -8.10
CA GLN A 73 32.27 36.16 -7.40
C GLN A 73 31.89 34.93 -8.23
N HIS A 74 32.76 34.56 -9.16
CA HIS A 74 32.74 33.27 -9.83
C HIS A 74 33.02 32.18 -8.80
N ALA A 75 31.98 31.80 -8.06
CA ALA A 75 31.98 30.60 -7.25
C ALA A 75 32.20 29.41 -8.19
N SER A 76 33.44 28.90 -8.24
CA SER A 76 33.85 27.83 -9.14
C SER A 76 33.00 26.60 -8.92
N ALA A 77 32.09 26.31 -9.86
CA ALA A 77 31.32 25.08 -9.86
C ALA A 77 32.27 23.89 -10.10
N ALA A 78 32.70 23.25 -9.02
CA ALA A 78 33.62 22.13 -9.05
C ALA A 78 32.94 20.91 -9.70
N GLY A 79 33.23 20.69 -10.99
CA GLY A 79 32.77 19.52 -11.73
C GLY A 79 33.53 18.25 -11.32
N PHE A 80 32.81 17.13 -11.28
CA PHE A 80 33.39 15.81 -11.03
C PHE A 80 34.09 15.29 -12.29
N SER A 81 35.29 14.72 -12.15
CA SER A 81 36.08 14.24 -13.28
C SER A 81 35.60 12.88 -13.79
N MET A 82 35.73 12.65 -15.10
CA MET A 82 35.38 11.34 -15.70
C MET A 82 36.20 10.19 -15.09
N ILE A 83 37.45 10.43 -14.69
CA ILE A 83 38.29 9.38 -14.07
C ILE A 83 37.81 9.02 -12.65
N GLU A 84 37.30 10.00 -11.90
CA GLU A 84 36.72 9.77 -10.57
C GLU A 84 35.43 8.94 -10.70
N LEU A 85 34.59 9.26 -11.68
CA LEU A 85 33.41 8.46 -12.00
C LEU A 85 33.79 7.03 -12.45
N MET A 86 34.80 6.88 -13.32
CA MET A 86 35.28 5.57 -13.77
C MET A 86 35.73 4.67 -12.62
N ILE A 87 36.51 5.19 -11.67
CA ILE A 87 36.98 4.41 -10.52
C ILE A 87 35.79 4.01 -9.62
N VAL A 88 34.85 4.93 -9.37
CA VAL A 88 33.64 4.65 -8.58
C VAL A 88 32.79 3.53 -9.21
N VAL A 89 32.50 3.60 -10.51
CA VAL A 89 31.67 2.56 -11.16
C VAL A 89 32.37 1.20 -11.24
N VAL A 90 33.71 1.17 -11.38
CA VAL A 90 34.48 -0.09 -11.34
C VAL A 90 34.42 -0.74 -9.97
N ILE A 91 34.60 0.02 -8.87
CA ILE A 91 34.51 -0.52 -7.51
C ILE A 91 33.08 -1.00 -7.22
N LEU A 92 32.06 -0.23 -7.61
CA LEU A 92 30.66 -0.63 -7.47
C LEU A 92 30.34 -1.90 -8.27
N ALA A 93 30.89 -2.07 -9.47
CA ALA A 93 30.70 -3.28 -10.28
C ALA A 93 31.30 -4.53 -9.62
N VAL A 94 32.49 -4.43 -9.00
CA VAL A 94 33.11 -5.56 -8.26
C VAL A 94 32.26 -5.96 -7.06
N VAL A 95 31.76 -5.00 -6.28
CA VAL A 95 30.86 -5.27 -5.15
C VAL A 95 29.54 -5.87 -5.63
N ALA A 96 28.94 -5.31 -6.69
CA ALA A 96 27.68 -5.78 -7.26
C ALA A 96 27.77 -7.22 -7.79
N ALA A 97 28.89 -7.61 -8.42
CA ALA A 97 29.10 -8.96 -8.94
C ALA A 97 29.02 -10.05 -7.83
N ILE A 98 29.46 -9.74 -6.61
CA ILE A 98 29.40 -10.64 -5.45
C ILE A 98 28.05 -10.51 -4.71
N ALA A 99 27.52 -9.28 -4.62
CA ALA A 99 26.29 -8.98 -3.88
C ALA A 99 25.01 -9.43 -4.61
N ILE A 100 24.93 -9.33 -5.94
CA ILE A 100 23.70 -9.65 -6.68
C ILE A 100 23.30 -11.14 -6.57
N PRO A 101 24.21 -12.13 -6.74
CA PRO A 101 23.85 -13.54 -6.56
C PRO A 101 23.35 -13.86 -5.14
N SER A 102 24.01 -13.32 -4.12
CA SER A 102 23.63 -13.52 -2.72
C SER A 102 22.33 -12.78 -2.36
N LEU A 103 22.07 -11.61 -2.94
CA LEU A 103 20.80 -10.88 -2.81
C LEU A 103 19.63 -11.65 -3.43
N ILE A 104 19.81 -12.27 -4.61
CA ILE A 104 18.77 -13.11 -5.24
C ILE A 104 18.48 -14.34 -4.39
N ALA A 105 19.51 -15.01 -3.86
CA ALA A 105 19.35 -16.14 -2.95
C ALA A 105 18.67 -15.75 -1.63
N SER A 106 19.08 -14.62 -1.03
CA SER A 106 18.47 -14.06 0.19
C SER A 106 17.00 -13.71 0.00
N ARG A 107 16.64 -13.06 -1.12
CA ARG A 107 15.23 -12.79 -1.48
C ARG A 107 14.42 -14.09 -1.57
N ARG A 108 14.91 -15.11 -2.27
CA ARG A 108 14.26 -16.44 -2.34
C ARG A 108 14.04 -17.05 -0.96
N ALA A 109 15.08 -17.08 -0.12
CA ALA A 109 14.98 -17.58 1.25
C ALA A 109 13.96 -16.80 2.10
N GLY A 110 13.85 -15.48 1.89
CA GLY A 110 12.82 -14.63 2.50
C GLY A 110 11.40 -15.06 2.12
N TYR A 111 11.11 -15.18 0.82
CA TYR A 111 9.79 -15.67 0.36
C TYR A 111 9.47 -17.05 0.93
N GLU A 112 10.41 -18.00 0.88
CA GLU A 112 10.23 -19.34 1.44
C GLU A 112 10.01 -19.31 2.96
N SER A 113 10.68 -18.42 3.69
CA SER A 113 10.52 -18.28 5.14
C SER A 113 9.10 -17.85 5.50
N THR A 114 8.54 -16.85 4.81
CA THR A 114 7.15 -16.41 5.03
C THR A 114 6.15 -17.53 4.75
N ALA A 115 6.32 -18.29 3.68
CA ALA A 115 5.50 -19.47 3.38
C ALA A 115 5.57 -20.52 4.49
N LYS A 116 6.77 -20.84 4.97
CA LYS A 116 6.99 -21.83 6.03
C LYS A 116 6.38 -21.41 7.37
N GLN A 117 6.52 -20.13 7.73
CA GLN A 117 5.92 -19.54 8.93
C GLN A 117 4.38 -19.59 8.89
N LYS A 118 3.76 -19.25 7.75
CA LYS A 118 2.30 -19.25 7.58
C LYS A 118 1.72 -20.67 7.54
N LEU A 119 2.40 -21.64 6.91
CA LEU A 119 2.01 -23.06 7.02
C LEU A 119 2.10 -23.58 8.46
N ALA A 120 3.19 -23.29 9.17
CA ALA A 120 3.33 -23.66 10.58
C ALA A 120 2.21 -23.05 11.45
N ALA A 121 1.85 -21.78 11.21
CA ALA A 121 0.71 -21.15 11.86
C ALA A 121 -0.61 -21.89 11.56
N ILE A 122 -0.91 -22.21 10.29
CA ILE A 122 -2.09 -23.01 9.91
C ILE A 122 -2.11 -24.35 10.65
N GLY A 123 -0.97 -25.05 10.78
CA GLY A 123 -0.88 -26.30 11.53
C GLY A 123 -1.22 -26.18 13.03
N GLN A 124 -0.84 -25.06 13.67
CA GLN A 124 -1.27 -24.75 15.04
C GLN A 124 -2.77 -24.47 15.11
N GLN A 125 -3.32 -23.71 14.16
CA GLN A 125 -4.75 -23.39 14.13
C GLN A 125 -5.63 -24.61 13.82
N GLN A 126 -5.13 -25.57 13.03
CA GLN A 126 -5.76 -26.88 12.84
C GLN A 126 -5.84 -27.67 14.15
N THR A 127 -4.78 -27.61 14.97
CA THR A 127 -4.77 -28.22 16.31
C THR A 127 -5.76 -27.52 17.24
N ALA A 128 -5.81 -26.18 17.23
CA ALA A 128 -6.78 -25.39 18.01
C ALA A 128 -8.23 -25.66 17.60
N PHE A 129 -8.54 -25.74 16.30
CA PHE A 129 -9.86 -26.08 15.77
C PHE A 129 -10.32 -27.47 16.25
N LYS A 130 -9.40 -28.45 16.25
CA LYS A 130 -9.68 -29.83 16.68
C LYS A 130 -9.91 -29.97 18.19
N THR A 131 -9.15 -29.25 19.01
CA THR A 131 -9.17 -29.39 20.48
C THR A 131 -10.02 -28.36 21.21
N LEU A 132 -9.82 -27.06 20.94
CA LEU A 132 -10.45 -25.96 21.69
C LEU A 132 -11.92 -25.75 21.30
N LEU A 133 -12.25 -25.94 20.02
CA LEU A 133 -13.62 -25.75 19.50
C LEU A 133 -14.49 -27.01 19.56
N GLY A 134 -14.03 -28.06 20.27
CA GLY A 134 -14.76 -29.31 20.46
C GLY A 134 -15.07 -30.09 19.18
N LYS A 135 -14.51 -29.71 18.02
CA LYS A 135 -14.84 -30.31 16.71
C LYS A 135 -14.39 -31.76 16.57
N ARG A 136 -13.38 -32.18 17.35
CA ARG A 136 -12.79 -33.56 17.34
C ARG A 136 -12.24 -34.01 15.98
N ARG A 137 -12.17 -33.11 15.00
CA ARG A 137 -11.59 -33.25 13.66
C ARG A 137 -10.84 -31.98 13.27
N TYR A 138 -10.00 -32.10 12.25
CA TYR A 138 -9.47 -30.95 11.53
C TYR A 138 -10.53 -30.34 10.60
N GLY A 139 -10.29 -29.14 10.11
CA GLY A 139 -11.16 -28.43 9.17
C GLY A 139 -10.46 -28.10 7.86
N SER A 140 -11.19 -27.57 6.87
CA SER A 140 -10.54 -26.88 5.76
C SER A 140 -9.99 -25.52 6.19
N ILE A 141 -9.12 -24.92 5.38
CA ILE A 141 -8.66 -23.53 5.56
C ILE A 141 -9.87 -22.57 5.65
N SER A 142 -10.91 -22.79 4.86
CA SER A 142 -12.14 -21.99 4.91
C SER A 142 -12.95 -22.19 6.20
N GLU A 143 -12.99 -23.40 6.78
CA GLU A 143 -13.60 -23.62 8.10
C GLU A 143 -12.79 -22.97 9.23
N LEU A 144 -11.45 -22.93 9.11
CA LEU A 144 -10.58 -22.23 10.05
C LEU A 144 -10.76 -20.70 9.97
N GLN A 145 -11.00 -20.16 8.78
CA GLN A 145 -11.30 -18.73 8.57
C GLN A 145 -12.68 -18.32 9.08
N ALA A 146 -13.64 -19.26 9.12
CA ALA A 146 -14.96 -19.06 9.72
C ALA A 146 -15.01 -19.35 11.23
N ALA A 147 -13.88 -19.73 11.86
CA ALA A 147 -13.83 -20.20 13.24
C ALA A 147 -13.16 -19.22 14.20
N THR A 148 -13.75 -19.07 15.39
CA THR A 148 -13.32 -18.14 16.44
C THR A 148 -13.10 -18.90 17.75
N ALA A 149 -11.94 -18.72 18.38
CA ALA A 149 -11.63 -19.27 19.71
C ALA A 149 -11.24 -18.14 20.67
N GLY A 150 -11.79 -18.16 21.90
CA GLY A 150 -11.50 -17.13 22.90
C GLY A 150 -11.87 -15.69 22.51
N GLY A 151 -12.78 -15.52 21.53
CA GLY A 151 -13.16 -14.22 20.96
C GLY A 151 -12.35 -13.76 19.74
N SER A 152 -11.26 -14.47 19.38
CA SER A 152 -10.42 -14.15 18.22
C SER A 152 -10.58 -15.19 17.08
N PRO A 153 -10.56 -14.78 15.80
CA PRO A 153 -10.50 -15.72 14.68
C PRO A 153 -9.27 -16.64 14.79
N LEU A 154 -9.42 -17.92 14.43
CA LEU A 154 -8.28 -18.84 14.32
C LEU A 154 -7.39 -18.47 13.12
N LEU A 155 -7.99 -18.11 11.98
CA LEU A 155 -7.27 -17.75 10.77
C LEU A 155 -7.97 -16.58 10.07
N THR A 156 -7.22 -15.70 9.42
CA THR A 156 -7.77 -14.59 8.63
C THR A 156 -7.53 -14.82 7.13
N ALA A 157 -8.17 -14.00 6.27
CA ALA A 157 -7.82 -13.96 4.84
C ALA A 157 -6.32 -13.67 4.65
N ASN A 158 -5.78 -12.70 5.40
CA ASN A 158 -4.38 -12.24 5.36
C ASN A 158 -3.34 -13.30 5.78
N ASP A 159 -3.76 -14.44 6.33
CA ASP A 159 -2.90 -15.59 6.57
C ASP A 159 -2.72 -16.50 5.34
N THR A 160 -3.57 -16.31 4.33
CA THR A 160 -3.63 -17.10 3.10
C THR A 160 -3.44 -16.28 1.82
N THR A 161 -3.69 -14.97 1.88
CA THR A 161 -3.51 -14.03 0.76
C THR A 161 -2.14 -13.31 0.84
N VAL A 162 -1.06 -14.08 0.89
CA VAL A 162 0.32 -13.55 0.97
C VAL A 162 0.87 -13.29 -0.44
N THR A 163 1.39 -12.09 -0.70
CA THR A 163 1.95 -11.70 -2.00
C THR A 163 2.98 -12.71 -2.52
N GLY A 164 2.75 -13.23 -3.74
CA GLY A 164 3.61 -14.24 -4.37
C GLY A 164 3.33 -15.69 -3.95
N TRP A 165 2.34 -15.95 -3.09
CA TRP A 165 2.00 -17.30 -2.64
C TRP A 165 0.50 -17.58 -2.79
N THR A 166 0.16 -18.82 -3.12
CA THR A 166 -1.23 -19.30 -3.12
C THR A 166 -1.35 -20.46 -2.15
N PHE A 167 -2.14 -20.26 -1.08
CA PHE A 167 -2.44 -21.27 -0.08
C PHE A 167 -3.70 -22.05 -0.46
N SER A 168 -3.73 -23.34 -0.16
CA SER A 168 -4.91 -24.20 -0.39
C SER A 168 -4.85 -25.44 0.51
N ASP A 169 -6.01 -26.05 0.75
CA ASP A 169 -6.08 -27.37 1.37
C ASP A 169 -5.37 -28.43 0.52
N GLU A 170 -4.80 -29.45 1.17
CA GLU A 170 -4.21 -30.61 0.54
C GLU A 170 -4.91 -31.88 1.06
N GLY A 171 -5.54 -32.64 0.17
CA GLY A 171 -6.46 -33.71 0.53
C GLY A 171 -7.76 -33.20 1.18
N THR A 172 -8.41 -34.07 1.96
CA THR A 172 -9.69 -33.78 2.63
C THR A 172 -9.51 -33.85 4.14
N ALA A 173 -9.85 -32.76 4.86
CA ALA A 173 -9.77 -32.70 6.31
C ALA A 173 -10.70 -33.73 6.99
N SER A 174 -10.20 -34.36 8.05
CA SER A 174 -10.89 -35.49 8.71
C SER A 174 -10.61 -35.52 10.22
N THR A 175 -11.08 -36.56 10.91
CA THR A 175 -10.79 -36.79 12.34
C THR A 175 -9.29 -36.98 12.60
N THR A 176 -8.59 -37.66 11.68
CA THR A 176 -7.18 -38.06 11.85
C THR A 176 -6.20 -37.26 11.01
N ALA A 177 -6.59 -36.78 9.81
CA ALA A 177 -5.69 -36.13 8.86
C ALA A 177 -6.12 -34.73 8.45
N PHE A 178 -5.14 -33.89 8.11
CA PHE A 178 -5.32 -32.64 7.36
C PHE A 178 -4.10 -32.40 6.48
N GLY A 179 -4.27 -31.62 5.41
CA GLY A 179 -3.14 -31.06 4.67
C GLY A 179 -3.38 -29.60 4.34
N ALA A 180 -2.33 -28.79 4.40
CA ALA A 180 -2.32 -27.44 3.85
C ALA A 180 -1.05 -27.26 3.03
N LYS A 181 -1.19 -26.76 1.81
CA LYS A 181 -0.08 -26.48 0.88
C LYS A 181 -0.01 -25.01 0.53
N VAL A 182 1.18 -24.59 0.12
CA VAL A 182 1.45 -23.29 -0.48
C VAL A 182 2.28 -23.46 -1.74
N ILE A 183 1.86 -22.84 -2.84
CA ILE A 183 2.54 -22.90 -4.14
C ILE A 183 3.00 -21.50 -4.58
N PRO A 184 4.15 -21.35 -5.26
CA PRO A 184 4.58 -20.07 -5.78
C PRO A 184 3.58 -19.51 -6.80
N ALA A 185 3.18 -18.24 -6.61
CA ALA A 185 2.36 -17.49 -7.55
C ALA A 185 3.23 -16.58 -8.43
N THR A 186 2.63 -15.95 -9.45
CA THR A 186 3.29 -15.03 -10.38
C THR A 186 4.15 -13.98 -9.67
N GLY A 187 5.40 -13.84 -10.10
CA GLY A 187 6.37 -12.89 -9.53
C GLY A 187 7.16 -13.38 -8.32
N ASN A 188 6.84 -14.54 -7.74
CA ASN A 188 7.64 -15.14 -6.67
C ASN A 188 8.91 -15.81 -7.24
N PRO A 189 10.11 -15.47 -6.74
CA PRO A 189 11.35 -16.07 -7.21
C PRO A 189 11.64 -17.47 -6.63
N ALA A 190 10.85 -17.97 -5.67
CA ALA A 190 11.01 -19.29 -5.05
C ALA A 190 10.74 -20.44 -6.03
N THR A 191 11.48 -21.53 -5.88
CA THR A 191 11.45 -22.68 -6.80
C THR A 191 10.68 -23.88 -6.21
N TYR A 192 9.96 -23.67 -5.11
CA TYR A 192 9.39 -24.74 -4.29
C TYR A 192 8.01 -24.38 -3.75
N SER A 193 7.11 -25.34 -3.86
CA SER A 193 5.95 -25.45 -2.99
C SER A 193 6.37 -25.97 -1.61
N PHE A 194 5.52 -25.77 -0.61
CA PHE A 194 5.65 -26.41 0.71
C PHE A 194 4.28 -26.94 1.16
N TYR A 195 4.29 -27.91 2.05
CA TYR A 195 3.07 -28.45 2.66
C TYR A 195 3.29 -28.88 4.12
N ILE A 196 2.21 -28.96 4.87
CA ILE A 196 2.17 -29.42 6.26
C ILE A 196 0.95 -30.31 6.48
N SER A 197 1.09 -31.32 7.33
CA SER A 197 0.11 -32.38 7.60
C SER A 197 -0.18 -32.51 9.10
N GLU A 198 -1.04 -33.46 9.50
CA GLU A 198 -1.42 -33.69 10.92
C GLU A 198 -0.24 -33.91 11.87
N ASP A 199 0.88 -34.41 11.37
CA ASP A 199 2.15 -34.61 12.09
C ASP A 199 2.97 -33.33 12.31
N GLN A 200 2.43 -32.16 11.91
CA GLN A 200 3.06 -30.83 12.00
C GLN A 200 4.41 -30.69 11.30
N THR A 201 4.84 -31.69 10.53
CA THR A 201 6.14 -31.68 9.86
C THR A 201 6.01 -30.98 8.52
N LEU A 202 6.70 -29.84 8.39
CA LEU A 202 6.73 -29.09 7.15
C LEU A 202 7.63 -29.77 6.11
N ARG A 203 7.10 -29.89 4.89
CA ARG A 203 7.69 -30.62 3.75
C ARG A 203 7.71 -29.77 2.48
N ARG A 204 8.31 -30.34 1.44
CA ARG A 204 8.60 -29.82 0.10
C ARG A 204 8.44 -30.97 -0.91
#